data_AF-A0A646ILE4-F1
#
_entry.id   AF-A0A646ILE4-F1
#
_cell.length_a   1.000
_cell.length_b   1.000
_cell.length_c   1.000
_cell.angle_alpha   90.00
_cell.angle_beta   90.00
_cell.angle_gamma   90.00
#
_symmetry.space_group_name_H-M   'P 1'
#
loop_
_entity.id
_entity.type
_entity.pdbx_description
1 polymer ?
#
loop_
_entity_poly.entity_id
_entity_poly.type
_entity_poly.pdbx_seq_one_letter_code
_entity_poly.pdbx_strand_id
1 'polypeptide(L)'
;TKAHDSAALYQPVLMPMVVPPRPWTTPRDGGYLTDIGGRADLVRTRNRAYKRELALVDMPNVYQALNAIQATAWKVNVPVLEVMRELWNAGGGVAGLPERELMDLPSRPALLETDPDYFKEHHADEFKEWKRDRAKVYEANARSVSTRLAAAQKIALAEKFAEYPAIYFPHNLDFRGRCYPLPPTLTPQGDDAAKGLLTFAQGVPLGEDGAYWLAIHVANCFGVDKVSFEERVAWVREHEEQILDSALDPLDGQRFW
;
A
#
# COMPACT_ATOMS: atom_id res chain seq x y z
N THR A 1 -13.66 9.24 22.99
CA THR A 1 -15.03 9.70 22.67
C THR A 1 -15.71 8.58 21.92
N LYS A 2 -16.51 7.75 22.61
CA LYS A 2 -17.15 6.52 22.06
C LYS A 2 -17.94 6.74 20.75
N ALA A 3 -18.37 7.98 20.49
CA ALA A 3 -19.03 8.37 19.25
C ALA A 3 -18.11 8.34 18.01
N HIS A 4 -16.81 8.68 18.13
CA HIS A 4 -15.87 8.63 17.00
C HIS A 4 -15.54 7.19 16.57
N ASP A 5 -15.39 6.29 17.54
CA ASP A 5 -15.13 4.87 17.27
C ASP A 5 -16.36 4.18 16.64
N SER A 6 -17.58 4.57 17.06
CA SER A 6 -18.82 4.07 16.44
C SER A 6 -18.99 4.57 15.00
N ALA A 7 -18.58 5.81 14.70
CA ALA A 7 -18.73 6.39 13.36
C ALA A 7 -17.77 5.75 12.34
N ALA A 8 -16.61 5.22 12.78
CA ALA A 8 -15.67 4.52 11.90
C ALA A 8 -16.26 3.20 11.34
N LEU A 9 -17.14 2.53 12.09
CA LEU A 9 -17.84 1.31 11.65
C LEU A 9 -18.92 1.59 10.59
N TYR A 10 -19.38 2.84 10.46
CA TYR A 10 -20.39 3.26 9.48
C TYR A 10 -19.82 4.02 8.28
N GLN A 11 -18.49 4.13 8.17
CA GLN A 11 -17.89 4.71 6.96
C GLN A 11 -17.89 3.67 5.83
N PRO A 12 -18.28 4.09 4.61
CA PRO A 12 -18.29 3.19 3.48
C PRO A 12 -16.87 2.74 3.12
N VAL A 13 -16.72 1.44 2.91
CA VAL A 13 -15.45 0.85 2.48
C VAL A 13 -15.26 1.16 0.99
N LEU A 14 -14.45 2.17 0.71
CA LEU A 14 -14.07 2.57 -0.64
C LEU A 14 -13.10 1.54 -1.24
N MET A 15 -13.51 0.85 -2.30
CA MET A 15 -12.74 -0.22 -2.95
C MET A 15 -12.49 0.09 -4.43
N PRO A 16 -11.50 -0.56 -5.06
CA PRO A 16 -11.38 -0.56 -6.52
C PRO A 16 -12.67 -0.98 -7.21
N MET A 17 -12.90 -0.46 -8.41
CA MET A 17 -14.05 -0.81 -9.24
C MET A 17 -13.67 -1.89 -10.25
N VAL A 18 -14.58 -2.82 -10.54
CA VAL A 18 -14.38 -3.87 -11.56
C VAL A 18 -14.87 -3.44 -12.96
N VAL A 19 -15.32 -2.20 -13.07
CA VAL A 19 -15.77 -1.53 -14.29
C VAL A 19 -15.24 -0.10 -14.31
N PRO A 20 -15.11 0.54 -15.48
CA PRO A 20 -14.67 1.92 -15.57
C PRO A 20 -15.47 2.88 -14.65
N PRO A 21 -14.81 3.83 -13.98
CA PRO A 21 -15.49 4.82 -13.15
C PRO A 21 -16.43 5.70 -13.96
N ARG A 22 -17.46 6.25 -13.30
CA ARG A 22 -18.31 7.29 -13.87
C ARG A 22 -17.42 8.51 -14.20
N PRO A 23 -17.43 9.00 -15.44
CA PRO A 23 -16.71 10.22 -15.78
C PRO A 23 -17.21 11.39 -14.93
N TRP A 24 -16.28 12.22 -14.48
CA TRP A 24 -16.61 13.50 -13.87
C TRP A 24 -17.19 14.44 -14.93
N THR A 25 -18.42 14.90 -14.69
CA THR A 25 -19.13 15.87 -15.54
C THR A 25 -19.45 17.16 -14.78
N THR A 26 -19.55 17.07 -13.46
CA THR A 26 -19.75 18.21 -12.56
C THR A 26 -18.95 17.98 -11.28
N PRO A 27 -18.78 18.99 -10.40
CA PRO A 27 -18.04 18.80 -9.14
C PRO A 27 -18.64 17.78 -8.17
N ARG A 28 -19.83 17.24 -8.44
CA ARG A 28 -20.55 16.26 -7.60
C ARG A 28 -21.02 15.01 -8.34
N ASP A 29 -20.65 14.86 -9.61
CA ASP A 29 -21.05 13.73 -10.43
C ASP A 29 -19.84 13.14 -11.14
N GLY A 30 -19.35 12.01 -10.61
CA GLY A 30 -18.19 11.27 -11.09
C GLY A 30 -17.68 10.26 -10.07
N GLY A 31 -16.71 9.43 -10.46
CA GLY A 31 -16.11 8.39 -9.63
C GLY A 31 -16.98 7.13 -9.56
N TYR A 32 -17.53 6.81 -8.39
CA TYR A 32 -18.34 5.60 -8.22
C TYR A 32 -19.68 5.65 -8.96
N LEU A 33 -20.19 4.49 -9.37
CA LEU A 33 -21.46 4.39 -10.10
C LEU A 33 -22.68 4.60 -9.20
N THR A 34 -22.60 4.13 -7.95
CA THR A 34 -23.67 4.14 -6.95
C THR A 34 -23.34 5.06 -5.78
N ASP A 35 -24.38 5.45 -5.05
CA ASP A 35 -24.22 6.18 -3.79
C ASP A 35 -23.80 5.21 -2.70
N ILE A 36 -22.52 5.23 -2.36
CA ILE A 36 -21.91 4.37 -1.35
C ILE A 36 -21.85 5.09 0.00
N GLY A 37 -22.96 5.68 0.47
CA GLY A 37 -22.97 6.43 1.74
C GLY A 37 -22.54 7.90 1.62
N GLY A 38 -22.66 8.46 0.42
CA GLY A 38 -22.31 9.80 0.00
C GLY A 38 -21.62 9.77 -1.36
N ARG A 39 -22.08 10.58 -2.32
CA ARG A 39 -21.34 10.80 -3.56
C ARG A 39 -19.99 11.46 -3.26
N ALA A 40 -18.94 10.97 -3.91
CA ALA A 40 -17.64 11.62 -3.85
C ALA A 40 -17.74 13.04 -4.45
N ASP A 41 -17.11 14.00 -3.81
CA ASP A 41 -16.89 15.32 -4.40
C ASP A 41 -15.62 15.31 -5.25
N LEU A 42 -15.64 16.10 -6.33
CA LEU A 42 -14.48 16.31 -7.20
C LEU A 42 -13.29 16.85 -6.40
N VAL A 43 -13.53 17.77 -5.46
CA VAL A 43 -12.51 18.37 -4.62
C VAL A 43 -12.77 18.03 -3.15
N ARG A 44 -11.77 17.43 -2.49
CA ARG A 44 -11.78 17.07 -1.07
C ARG A 44 -11.76 18.33 -0.21
N THR A 45 -12.94 18.79 0.19
CA THR A 45 -13.09 19.95 1.08
C THR A 45 -14.35 19.86 1.92
N ARG A 46 -14.30 20.42 3.13
CA ARG A 46 -15.47 20.61 3.99
C ARG A 46 -16.15 21.96 3.76
N ASN A 47 -15.51 22.88 3.02
CA ASN A 47 -16.05 24.21 2.78
C ASN A 47 -17.19 24.14 1.75
N ARG A 48 -18.43 24.35 2.22
CA ARG A 48 -19.64 24.32 1.39
C ARG A 48 -19.73 25.50 0.42
N ALA A 49 -19.20 26.67 0.79
CA ALA A 49 -19.20 27.84 -0.09
C ALA A 49 -18.29 27.59 -1.31
N TYR A 50 -17.08 27.09 -1.06
CA TYR A 50 -16.15 26.71 -2.12
C TYR A 50 -16.72 25.65 -3.07
N LYS A 51 -17.46 24.65 -2.56
CA LYS A 51 -18.18 23.69 -3.43
C LYS A 51 -19.26 24.32 -4.29
N ARG A 52 -19.92 25.38 -3.82
CA ARG A 52 -20.93 26.12 -4.60
C ARG A 52 -20.25 26.93 -5.69
N GLU A 53 -19.15 27.59 -5.38
CA GLU A 53 -18.33 28.34 -6.35
C GLU A 53 -17.80 27.42 -7.46
N LEU A 54 -17.23 26.26 -7.10
CA LEU A 54 -16.76 25.27 -8.08
C LEU A 54 -17.85 24.83 -9.06
N ALA A 55 -19.12 24.74 -8.61
CA ALA A 55 -20.23 24.35 -9.46
C ALA A 55 -20.61 25.41 -10.50
N LEU A 56 -20.11 26.64 -10.36
CA LEU A 56 -20.34 27.75 -11.28
C LEU A 56 -19.21 27.93 -12.29
N VAL A 57 -18.11 27.18 -12.15
CA VAL A 57 -16.92 27.30 -13.00
C VAL A 57 -16.83 26.11 -13.93
N ASP A 58 -16.69 26.36 -15.22
CA ASP A 58 -16.39 25.32 -16.20
C ASP A 58 -14.88 25.01 -16.22
N MET A 59 -14.54 23.73 -16.18
CA MET A 59 -13.17 23.24 -16.02
C MET A 59 -12.91 22.03 -16.94
N PRO A 60 -13.11 22.16 -18.26
CA PRO A 60 -13.12 21.02 -19.18
C PRO A 60 -11.80 20.24 -19.14
N ASN A 61 -10.66 20.93 -19.07
CA ASN A 61 -9.34 20.31 -19.01
C ASN A 61 -9.13 19.50 -17.71
N VAL A 62 -9.69 19.96 -16.59
CA VAL A 62 -9.61 19.26 -15.30
C VAL A 62 -10.41 17.96 -15.37
N TYR A 63 -11.63 18.02 -15.90
CA TYR A 63 -12.47 16.83 -16.09
C TYR A 63 -11.82 15.84 -17.05
N GLN A 64 -11.31 16.29 -18.20
CA GLN A 64 -10.64 15.44 -19.18
C GLN A 64 -9.41 14.73 -18.59
N ALA A 65 -8.54 15.46 -17.90
CA ALA A 65 -7.34 14.88 -17.27
C ALA A 65 -7.71 13.86 -16.19
N LEU A 66 -8.63 14.20 -15.28
CA LEU A 66 -9.05 13.31 -14.21
C LEU A 66 -9.75 12.05 -14.76
N ASN A 67 -10.57 12.22 -15.80
CA ASN A 67 -11.25 11.12 -16.48
C ASN A 67 -10.25 10.19 -17.18
N ALA A 68 -9.21 10.72 -17.82
CA ALA A 68 -8.14 9.91 -18.40
C ALA A 68 -7.41 9.09 -17.33
N ILE A 69 -7.08 9.70 -16.18
CA ILE A 69 -6.41 9.01 -15.06
C ILE A 69 -7.26 7.86 -14.53
N GLN A 70 -8.53 8.09 -14.23
CA GLN A 70 -9.40 7.07 -13.64
C GLN A 70 -9.88 6.01 -14.64
N ALA A 71 -9.79 6.29 -15.95
CA ALA A 71 -10.09 5.32 -17.01
C ALA A 71 -8.96 4.31 -17.24
N THR A 72 -7.77 4.54 -16.69
CA THR A 72 -6.64 3.58 -16.76
C THR A 72 -7.02 2.28 -16.08
N ALA A 73 -6.99 1.19 -16.85
CA ALA A 73 -7.27 -0.16 -16.38
C ALA A 73 -6.02 -0.79 -15.76
N TRP A 74 -6.16 -1.29 -14.53
CA TRP A 74 -5.14 -2.01 -13.77
C TRP A 74 -5.58 -3.45 -13.57
N LYS A 75 -4.66 -4.33 -13.19
CA LYS A 75 -4.96 -5.67 -12.69
C LYS A 75 -4.00 -6.03 -11.58
N VAL A 76 -4.34 -7.07 -10.82
CA VAL A 76 -3.44 -7.60 -9.80
C VAL A 76 -2.29 -8.32 -10.47
N ASN A 77 -1.07 -8.07 -9.98
CA ASN A 77 0.12 -8.80 -10.38
C ASN A 77 0.18 -10.13 -9.61
N VAL A 78 -0.46 -11.16 -10.19
CA VAL A 78 -0.64 -12.47 -9.53
C VAL A 78 0.69 -13.11 -9.10
N PRO A 79 1.75 -13.16 -9.93
CA PRO A 79 3.05 -13.70 -9.49
C PRO A 79 3.60 -13.01 -8.23
N VAL A 80 3.53 -11.68 -8.17
CA VAL A 80 3.99 -10.92 -6.99
C VAL A 80 3.06 -11.15 -5.79
N LEU A 81 1.76 -11.27 -6.00
CA LEU A 81 0.80 -11.60 -4.95
C LEU A 81 1.12 -12.96 -4.32
N GLU A 82 1.42 -13.98 -5.13
CA GLU A 82 1.75 -15.31 -4.63
C GLU A 82 3.00 -15.28 -3.73
N VAL A 83 4.09 -14.66 -4.20
CA VAL A 83 5.31 -14.49 -3.41
C VAL A 83 5.04 -13.73 -2.12
N MET A 84 4.33 -12.59 -2.21
CA MET A 84 4.02 -11.76 -1.04
C MET A 84 3.14 -12.50 -0.02
N ARG A 85 2.19 -13.31 -0.49
CA ARG A 85 1.32 -14.13 0.36
C ARG A 85 2.11 -15.22 1.08
N GLU A 86 3.00 -15.93 0.37
CA GLU A 86 3.83 -16.97 0.99
C GLU A 86 4.77 -16.37 2.06
N LEU A 87 5.44 -15.25 1.75
CA LEU A 87 6.27 -14.54 2.73
C LEU A 87 5.46 -14.08 3.95
N TRP A 88 4.26 -13.55 3.72
CA TRP A 88 3.36 -13.16 4.81
C TRP A 88 2.91 -14.35 5.66
N ASN A 89 2.65 -15.51 5.05
CA ASN A 89 2.29 -16.74 5.77
C ASN A 89 3.47 -17.36 6.52
N ALA A 90 4.69 -17.17 6.03
CA ALA A 90 5.92 -17.62 6.68
C ALA A 90 6.36 -16.76 7.88
N GLY A 91 5.67 -15.65 8.15
CA GLY A 91 5.95 -14.79 9.31
C GLY A 91 6.16 -13.31 8.97
N GLY A 92 6.32 -12.95 7.69
CA GLY A 92 6.61 -11.56 7.29
C GLY A 92 8.05 -11.14 7.58
N GLY A 93 8.27 -9.85 7.82
CA GLY A 93 9.59 -9.29 8.17
C GLY A 93 10.60 -9.16 7.02
N VAL A 94 10.25 -9.62 5.82
CA VAL A 94 11.11 -9.63 4.61
C VAL A 94 10.46 -8.78 3.52
N ALA A 95 11.23 -8.28 2.55
CA ALA A 95 10.70 -7.55 1.38
C ALA A 95 9.90 -6.28 1.73
N GLY A 96 10.21 -5.65 2.88
CA GLY A 96 9.44 -4.51 3.39
C GLY A 96 8.08 -4.87 4.00
N LEU A 97 7.72 -6.16 4.08
CA LEU A 97 6.57 -6.61 4.88
C LEU A 97 6.88 -6.49 6.37
N PRO A 98 5.93 -6.04 7.19
CA PRO A 98 6.10 -6.07 8.64
C PRO A 98 6.09 -7.51 9.15
N GLU A 99 6.60 -7.72 10.37
CA GLU A 99 6.39 -8.96 11.10
C GLU A 99 4.89 -9.25 11.25
N ARG A 100 4.48 -10.47 10.89
CA ARG A 100 3.07 -10.86 10.95
C ARG A 100 2.59 -10.99 12.38
N GLU A 101 3.39 -11.57 13.26
CA GLU A 101 3.03 -11.77 14.67
C GLU A 101 3.57 -10.65 15.56
N LEU A 102 2.99 -10.54 16.76
CA LEU A 102 3.51 -9.62 17.77
C LEU A 102 4.79 -10.19 18.37
N MET A 103 5.72 -9.30 18.73
CA MET A 103 6.88 -9.70 19.52
C MET A 103 6.42 -10.23 20.87
N ASP A 104 6.97 -11.37 21.27
CA ASP A 104 6.73 -11.94 22.58
C ASP A 104 7.21 -11.02 23.70
N LEU A 105 6.40 -10.92 24.76
CA LEU A 105 6.79 -10.18 25.94
C LEU A 105 7.94 -10.91 26.66
N PRO A 106 8.89 -10.17 27.27
CA PRO A 106 9.95 -10.81 28.04
C PRO A 106 9.34 -11.65 29.16
N SER A 107 9.91 -12.84 29.37
CA SER A 107 9.47 -13.78 30.40
C SER A 107 9.40 -13.08 31.75
N ARG A 108 8.29 -13.26 32.45
CA ARG A 108 8.14 -12.73 33.80
C ARG A 108 9.13 -13.44 34.73
N PRO A 109 9.93 -12.72 35.54
CA PRO A 109 10.79 -13.35 36.54
C PRO A 109 9.96 -14.22 37.49
N ALA A 110 10.39 -15.46 37.75
CA ALA A 110 9.62 -16.42 38.56
C ALA A 110 9.31 -15.86 39.96
N LEU A 111 10.27 -15.18 40.59
CA LEU A 111 10.10 -14.54 41.89
C LEU A 111 9.07 -13.40 41.87
N LEU A 112 8.92 -12.69 40.75
CA LEU A 112 7.86 -11.68 40.59
C LEU A 112 6.46 -12.32 40.52
N GLU A 113 6.35 -13.62 40.25
CA GLU A 113 5.10 -14.37 40.30
C GLU A 113 4.82 -14.95 41.68
N THR A 114 5.84 -15.50 42.34
CA THR A 114 5.69 -16.18 43.65
C THR A 114 5.74 -15.25 44.86
N ASP A 115 6.61 -14.22 44.85
CA ASP A 115 6.73 -13.24 45.94
C ASP A 115 7.11 -11.84 45.37
N PRO A 116 6.10 -11.08 44.90
CA PRO A 116 6.34 -9.83 44.19
C PRO A 116 6.96 -8.73 45.06
N ASP A 117 6.71 -8.72 46.37
CA ASP A 117 7.19 -7.67 47.26
C ASP A 117 8.65 -7.93 47.63
N TYR A 118 9.01 -9.18 47.94
CA TYR A 118 10.41 -9.59 48.09
C TYR A 118 11.24 -9.30 46.83
N PHE A 119 10.72 -9.65 45.65
CA PHE A 119 11.45 -9.41 44.39
C PHE A 119 11.68 -7.93 44.13
N LYS A 120 10.71 -7.06 44.38
CA LYS A 120 10.89 -5.61 44.20
C LYS A 120 11.89 -5.02 45.19
N GLU A 121 11.94 -5.53 46.42
CA GLU A 121 12.84 -5.05 47.47
C GLU A 121 14.28 -5.54 47.26
N HIS A 122 14.47 -6.83 46.93
CA HIS A 122 15.79 -7.46 46.86
C HIS A 122 16.37 -7.58 45.45
N HIS A 123 15.55 -7.44 44.40
CA HIS A 123 15.97 -7.52 42.99
C HIS A 123 15.53 -6.26 42.20
N ALA A 124 15.66 -5.08 42.82
CA ALA A 124 15.16 -3.83 42.27
C ALA A 124 15.71 -3.50 40.86
N ASP A 125 16.99 -3.77 40.59
CA ASP A 125 17.62 -3.52 39.30
C ASP A 125 17.09 -4.47 38.21
N GLU A 126 16.95 -5.76 38.53
CA GLU A 126 16.36 -6.78 37.64
C GLU A 126 14.89 -6.45 37.33
N PHE A 127 14.12 -6.02 38.35
CA PHE A 127 12.75 -5.55 38.16
C PHE A 127 12.66 -4.32 37.26
N LYS A 128 13.59 -3.36 37.41
CA LYS A 128 13.66 -2.15 36.58
C LYS A 128 14.02 -2.48 35.14
N GLU A 129 14.97 -3.39 34.93
CA GLU A 129 15.36 -3.87 33.60
C GLU A 129 14.21 -4.61 32.92
N TRP A 130 13.59 -5.59 33.59
CA TRP A 130 12.43 -6.31 33.07
C TRP A 130 11.29 -5.36 32.69
N LYS A 131 10.97 -4.38 33.54
CA LYS A 131 9.94 -3.39 33.26
C LYS A 131 10.30 -2.54 32.03
N ARG A 132 11.57 -2.14 31.89
CA ARG A 132 12.06 -1.38 30.74
C ARG A 132 11.93 -2.19 29.45
N ASP A 133 12.36 -3.44 29.45
CA ASP A 133 12.32 -4.28 28.25
C ASP A 133 10.90 -4.64 27.87
N ARG A 134 10.04 -4.93 28.85
CA ARG A 134 8.60 -5.11 28.62
C ARG A 134 7.97 -3.85 28.00
N ALA A 135 8.31 -2.66 28.49
CA ALA A 135 7.81 -1.41 27.94
C ALA A 135 8.27 -1.18 26.48
N LYS A 136 9.54 -1.49 26.16
CA LYS A 136 10.06 -1.43 24.78
C LYS A 136 9.26 -2.33 23.84
N VAL A 137 8.99 -3.58 24.25
CA VAL A 137 8.23 -4.54 23.43
C VAL A 137 6.79 -4.06 23.24
N TYR A 138 6.13 -3.55 24.28
CA TYR A 138 4.79 -2.97 24.14
C TYR A 138 4.75 -1.81 23.15
N GLU A 139 5.74 -0.91 23.22
CA GLU A 139 5.83 0.23 22.33
C GLU A 139 6.10 -0.20 20.87
N ALA A 140 7.01 -1.16 20.66
CA ALA A 140 7.27 -1.73 19.35
C ALA A 140 6.03 -2.40 18.75
N ASN A 141 5.36 -3.24 19.55
CA ASN A 141 4.11 -3.90 19.16
C ASN A 141 3.03 -2.88 18.80
N ALA A 142 2.80 -1.85 19.64
CA ALA A 142 1.81 -0.81 19.38
C ALA A 142 2.11 -0.03 18.09
N ARG A 143 3.37 0.29 17.80
CA ARG A 143 3.79 0.97 16.56
C ARG A 143 3.60 0.09 15.31
N SER A 144 3.71 -1.23 15.45
CA SER A 144 3.60 -2.17 14.32
C SER A 144 2.16 -2.43 13.85
N VAL A 145 1.16 -2.21 14.73
CA VAL A 145 -0.24 -2.61 14.47
C VAL A 145 -0.78 -2.01 13.18
N SER A 146 -0.56 -0.71 12.93
CA SER A 146 -1.07 -0.04 11.73
C SER A 146 -0.45 -0.58 10.46
N THR A 147 0.86 -0.82 10.46
CA THR A 147 1.60 -1.33 9.30
C THR A 147 1.21 -2.77 9.00
N ARG A 148 1.06 -3.61 10.04
CA ARG A 148 0.58 -5.00 9.92
C ARG A 148 -0.82 -5.06 9.33
N LEU A 149 -1.73 -4.25 9.86
CA LEU A 149 -3.10 -4.17 9.35
C LEU A 149 -3.13 -3.71 7.89
N ALA A 150 -2.32 -2.69 7.54
CA ALA A 150 -2.22 -2.20 6.17
C ALA A 150 -1.68 -3.28 5.21
N ALA A 151 -0.65 -4.03 5.60
CA ALA A 151 -0.11 -5.13 4.80
C ALA A 151 -1.16 -6.23 4.58
N ALA A 152 -1.81 -6.70 5.65
CA ALA A 152 -2.86 -7.71 5.58
C ALA A 152 -4.04 -7.27 4.70
N GLN A 153 -4.50 -6.02 4.84
CA GLN A 153 -5.58 -5.48 4.02
C GLN A 153 -5.20 -5.38 2.54
N LYS A 154 -3.96 -4.99 2.21
CA LYS A 154 -3.49 -4.93 0.82
C LYS A 154 -3.48 -6.32 0.18
N ILE A 155 -2.94 -7.33 0.87
CA ILE A 155 -2.92 -8.72 0.40
C ILE A 155 -4.35 -9.23 0.20
N ALA A 156 -5.23 -9.06 1.21
CA ALA A 156 -6.62 -9.51 1.12
C ALA A 156 -7.40 -8.82 -0.02
N LEU A 157 -7.16 -7.53 -0.26
CA LEU A 157 -7.76 -6.83 -1.40
C LEU A 157 -7.20 -7.34 -2.73
N ALA A 158 -5.88 -7.56 -2.83
CA ALA A 158 -5.28 -8.12 -4.03
C ALA A 158 -5.83 -9.52 -4.33
N GLU A 159 -5.96 -10.40 -3.35
CA GLU A 159 -6.60 -11.72 -3.50
C GLU A 159 -8.05 -11.59 -4.00
N LYS A 160 -8.83 -10.70 -3.38
CA LYS A 160 -10.22 -10.44 -3.78
C LYS A 160 -10.35 -9.96 -5.22
N PHE A 161 -9.39 -9.17 -5.71
CA PHE A 161 -9.44 -8.57 -7.04
C PHE A 161 -8.64 -9.35 -8.10
N ALA A 162 -7.96 -10.44 -7.72
CA ALA A 162 -7.10 -11.23 -8.62
C ALA A 162 -7.87 -11.94 -9.74
N GLU A 163 -9.15 -12.27 -9.52
CA GLU A 163 -10.00 -12.91 -10.54
C GLU A 163 -10.42 -11.96 -11.67
N TYR A 164 -10.34 -10.64 -11.47
CA TYR A 164 -10.83 -9.67 -12.43
C TYR A 164 -9.76 -9.33 -13.47
N PRO A 165 -10.09 -9.35 -14.77
CA PRO A 165 -9.15 -9.02 -15.83
C PRO A 165 -8.74 -7.53 -15.81
N ALA A 166 -9.59 -6.68 -15.24
CA ALA A 166 -9.32 -5.27 -15.06
C ALA A 166 -10.06 -4.73 -13.81
N ILE A 167 -9.38 -3.83 -13.11
CA ILE A 167 -9.88 -3.01 -12.02
C ILE A 167 -9.50 -1.55 -12.26
N TYR A 168 -10.25 -0.64 -11.65
CA TYR A 168 -10.13 0.80 -11.85
C TYR A 168 -10.17 1.52 -10.52
N PHE A 169 -9.48 2.66 -10.48
CA PHE A 169 -9.41 3.50 -9.30
C PHE A 169 -10.12 4.81 -9.61
N PRO A 170 -11.33 5.06 -9.06
CA PRO A 170 -11.94 6.37 -9.19
C PRO A 170 -11.08 7.39 -8.45
N HIS A 171 -10.86 8.56 -9.05
CA HIS A 171 -9.99 9.60 -8.50
C HIS A 171 -10.77 10.87 -8.18
N ASN A 172 -10.23 11.67 -7.26
CA ASN A 172 -10.65 13.04 -7.01
C ASN A 172 -9.45 13.93 -6.71
N LEU A 173 -9.69 15.18 -6.38
CA LEU A 173 -8.66 16.22 -6.22
C LEU A 173 -8.55 16.66 -4.76
N ASP A 174 -7.35 17.04 -4.32
CA ASP A 174 -7.22 17.94 -3.17
C ASP A 174 -7.58 19.39 -3.53
N PHE A 175 -7.58 20.30 -2.55
CA PHE A 175 -7.92 21.72 -2.77
C PHE A 175 -6.94 22.46 -3.70
N ARG A 176 -5.81 21.83 -4.07
CA ARG A 176 -4.77 22.36 -4.96
C ARG A 176 -4.81 21.71 -6.34
N GLY A 177 -5.75 20.79 -6.60
CA GLY A 177 -5.89 20.09 -7.87
C GLY A 177 -5.02 18.84 -8.02
N ARG A 178 -4.34 18.35 -6.97
CA ARG A 178 -3.59 17.09 -7.04
C ARG A 178 -4.56 15.91 -7.06
N CYS A 179 -4.35 14.97 -7.98
CA CYS A 179 -5.21 13.81 -8.18
C CYS A 179 -4.86 12.68 -7.21
N TYR A 180 -5.85 12.13 -6.52
CA TYR A 180 -5.71 11.02 -5.59
C TYR A 180 -6.77 9.95 -5.82
N PRO A 181 -6.43 8.66 -5.72
CA PRO A 181 -7.43 7.60 -5.72
C PRO A 181 -8.36 7.75 -4.52
N LEU A 182 -9.64 7.46 -4.74
CA LEU A 182 -10.66 7.44 -3.69
C LEU A 182 -10.49 6.21 -2.76
N PRO A 183 -10.25 4.98 -3.25
CA PRO A 183 -9.88 3.87 -2.38
C PRO A 183 -8.58 4.21 -1.60
N PRO A 184 -8.47 3.90 -0.29
CA PRO A 184 -7.31 4.31 0.51
C PRO A 184 -6.21 3.25 0.65
N THR A 185 -6.51 1.96 0.39
CA THR A 185 -5.65 0.84 0.81
C THR A 185 -4.74 0.34 -0.31
N LEU A 186 -5.25 -0.50 -1.23
CA LEU A 186 -4.51 -0.98 -2.39
C LEU A 186 -4.74 0.01 -3.53
N THR A 187 -3.72 0.78 -3.90
CA THR A 187 -3.83 1.80 -4.95
C THR A 187 -2.50 1.98 -5.71
N PRO A 188 -2.52 2.51 -6.94
CA PRO A 188 -1.30 2.81 -7.69
C PRO A 188 -0.41 3.91 -7.08
N GLN A 189 -0.94 4.70 -6.14
CA GLN A 189 -0.19 5.73 -5.41
C GLN A 189 0.25 5.25 -4.00
N GLY A 190 0.10 3.96 -3.71
CA GLY A 190 0.46 3.39 -2.43
C GLY A 190 1.96 3.21 -2.24
N ASP A 191 2.32 2.51 -1.16
CA ASP A 191 3.69 2.11 -0.87
C ASP A 191 4.21 1.06 -1.86
N ASP A 192 5.45 0.60 -1.64
CA ASP A 192 6.11 -0.32 -2.55
C ASP A 192 5.32 -1.61 -2.79
N ALA A 193 4.85 -2.24 -1.72
CA ALA A 193 3.99 -3.42 -1.80
C ALA A 193 2.69 -3.15 -2.58
N ALA A 194 2.05 -1.98 -2.40
CA ALA A 194 0.85 -1.66 -3.17
C ALA A 194 1.14 -1.49 -4.67
N LYS A 195 2.26 -0.86 -5.03
CA LYS A 195 2.69 -0.72 -6.43
C LYS A 195 3.07 -2.06 -7.04
N GLY A 196 3.82 -2.90 -6.32
CA GLY A 196 4.24 -4.23 -6.80
C GLY A 196 3.06 -5.17 -7.06
N LEU A 197 2.00 -5.08 -6.26
CA LEU A 197 0.76 -5.85 -6.42
C LEU A 197 -0.09 -5.41 -7.61
N LEU A 198 0.21 -4.30 -8.27
CA LEU A 198 -0.59 -3.74 -9.36
C LEU A 198 0.23 -3.65 -10.64
N THR A 199 -0.42 -3.97 -11.76
CA THR A 199 0.16 -3.78 -13.10
C THR A 199 -0.91 -3.29 -14.07
N PHE A 200 -0.52 -2.73 -15.21
CA PHE A 200 -1.50 -2.31 -16.22
C PHE A 200 -2.25 -3.52 -16.78
N ALA A 201 -3.57 -3.41 -16.92
CA ALA A 201 -4.39 -4.49 -17.49
C ALA A 201 -4.16 -4.64 -19.00
N GLN A 202 -3.90 -3.52 -19.68
CA GLN A 202 -3.67 -3.45 -21.11
C GLN A 202 -2.17 -3.42 -21.39
N GLY A 203 -1.64 -4.53 -21.90
CA GLY A 203 -0.26 -4.63 -22.37
C GLY A 203 -0.11 -4.18 -23.82
N VAL A 204 1.12 -3.84 -24.20
CA VAL A 204 1.54 -3.60 -25.59
C VAL A 204 2.79 -4.43 -25.89
N PRO A 205 3.06 -4.79 -27.16
CA PRO A 205 4.33 -5.42 -27.53
C PRO A 205 5.50 -4.54 -27.09
N LEU A 206 6.51 -5.15 -26.45
CA LEU A 206 7.59 -4.41 -25.82
C LEU A 206 8.48 -3.67 -26.84
N GLY A 207 8.88 -4.34 -27.92
CA GLY A 207 9.83 -3.80 -28.89
C GLY A 207 11.23 -3.53 -28.29
N GLU A 208 12.16 -3.06 -29.12
CA GLU A 208 13.52 -2.75 -28.68
C GLU A 208 13.55 -1.56 -27.72
N ASP A 209 12.82 -0.49 -28.05
CA ASP A 209 12.71 0.71 -27.19
C ASP A 209 12.10 0.39 -25.83
N GLY A 210 11.06 -0.45 -25.79
CA GLY A 210 10.44 -0.85 -24.52
C GLY A 210 11.37 -1.71 -23.67
N ALA A 211 12.17 -2.60 -24.28
CA ALA A 211 13.14 -3.41 -23.57
C ALA A 211 14.24 -2.54 -22.94
N TYR A 212 14.69 -1.52 -23.66
CA TYR A 212 15.64 -0.51 -23.15
C TYR A 212 15.08 0.22 -21.92
N TRP A 213 13.85 0.74 -22.00
CA TRP A 213 13.22 1.45 -20.88
C TRP A 213 12.87 0.53 -19.71
N LEU A 214 12.54 -0.73 -19.97
CA LEU A 214 12.31 -1.72 -18.91
C LEU A 214 13.61 -2.01 -18.15
N ALA A 215 14.74 -2.16 -18.84
CA ALA A 215 16.04 -2.32 -18.18
C ALA A 215 16.37 -1.10 -17.30
N ILE A 216 16.15 0.12 -17.81
CA ILE A 216 16.33 1.33 -17.00
C ILE A 216 15.41 1.33 -15.77
N HIS A 217 14.15 0.91 -15.91
CA HIS A 217 13.22 0.81 -14.80
C HIS A 217 13.70 -0.20 -13.74
N VAL A 218 14.20 -1.36 -14.16
CA VAL A 218 14.79 -2.36 -13.24
C VAL A 218 15.96 -1.74 -12.46
N ALA A 219 16.93 -1.12 -13.14
CA ALA A 219 18.06 -0.46 -12.48
C ALA A 219 17.60 0.61 -11.46
N ASN A 220 16.57 1.40 -11.80
CA ASN A 220 16.01 2.41 -10.90
C ASN A 220 15.42 1.77 -9.62
N CYS A 221 14.77 0.61 -9.73
CA CYS A 221 14.23 -0.10 -8.58
C CYS A 221 15.34 -0.60 -7.63
N PHE A 222 16.54 -0.88 -8.16
CA PHE A 222 17.74 -1.20 -7.37
C PHE A 222 18.50 0.04 -6.85
N GLY A 223 17.96 1.25 -7.04
CA GLY A 223 18.61 2.49 -6.61
C GLY A 223 19.76 2.96 -7.52
N VAL A 224 19.95 2.31 -8.68
CA VAL A 224 20.92 2.72 -9.70
C VAL A 224 20.28 3.81 -10.55
N ASP A 225 20.11 5.00 -9.98
CA ASP A 225 19.35 6.10 -10.59
C ASP A 225 20.13 7.42 -10.73
N LYS A 226 21.41 7.45 -10.30
CA LYS A 226 22.33 8.61 -10.36
C LYS A 226 23.45 8.47 -11.38
N VAL A 227 23.32 7.53 -12.31
CA VAL A 227 24.24 7.26 -13.42
C VAL A 227 23.51 7.47 -14.75
N SER A 228 24.25 7.44 -15.86
CA SER A 228 23.68 7.55 -17.22
C SER A 228 22.70 6.40 -17.50
N PHE A 229 21.85 6.55 -18.53
CA PHE A 229 20.92 5.48 -18.91
C PHE A 229 21.65 4.26 -19.46
N GLU A 230 22.76 4.48 -20.17
CA GLU A 230 23.63 3.44 -20.70
C GLU A 230 24.25 2.61 -19.56
N GLU A 231 24.73 3.27 -18.50
CA GLU A 231 25.25 2.59 -17.31
C GLU A 231 24.16 1.78 -16.58
N ARG A 232 22.91 2.24 -16.56
CA ARG A 232 21.78 1.48 -16.00
C ARG A 232 21.50 0.20 -16.79
N VAL A 233 21.51 0.31 -18.12
CA VAL A 233 21.32 -0.87 -18.98
C VAL A 233 22.48 -1.85 -18.83
N ALA A 234 23.72 -1.34 -18.77
CA ALA A 234 24.90 -2.17 -18.54
C ALA A 234 24.82 -2.89 -17.19
N TRP A 235 24.38 -2.19 -16.12
CA TRP A 235 24.17 -2.78 -14.81
C TRP A 235 23.16 -3.95 -14.85
N VAL A 236 22.03 -3.80 -15.54
CA VAL A 236 21.05 -4.89 -15.70
C VAL A 236 21.65 -6.09 -16.45
N ARG A 237 22.48 -5.85 -17.47
CA ARG A 237 23.16 -6.93 -18.20
C ARG A 237 24.19 -7.66 -17.35
N GLU A 238 24.91 -6.94 -16.50
CA GLU A 238 25.88 -7.52 -15.57
C GLU A 238 25.21 -8.43 -14.52
N HIS A 239 23.97 -8.09 -14.11
CA HIS A 239 23.22 -8.83 -13.09
C HIS A 239 22.14 -9.76 -13.69
N GLU A 240 22.21 -10.05 -15.00
CA GLU A 240 21.16 -10.79 -15.73
C GLU A 240 20.88 -12.16 -15.11
N GLU A 241 21.92 -12.90 -14.71
CA GLU A 241 21.78 -14.22 -14.07
C GLU A 241 21.02 -14.14 -12.74
N GLN A 242 21.29 -13.13 -11.91
CA GLN A 242 20.66 -12.96 -10.60
C GLN A 242 19.20 -12.49 -10.73
N ILE A 243 18.92 -11.67 -11.74
CA ILE A 243 17.55 -11.23 -12.08
C ILE A 243 16.73 -12.42 -12.57
N LEU A 244 17.31 -13.27 -13.43
CA LEU A 244 16.65 -14.48 -13.94
C LEU A 244 16.39 -15.49 -12.82
N ASP A 245 17.37 -15.73 -11.93
CA ASP A 245 17.22 -16.58 -10.75
C ASP A 245 16.07 -16.08 -9.86
N SER A 246 16.05 -14.79 -9.55
CA SER A 246 14.97 -14.12 -8.80
C SER A 246 13.59 -14.26 -9.42
N ALA A 247 13.49 -14.29 -10.75
CA ALA A 247 12.22 -14.43 -11.45
C ALA A 247 11.74 -15.89 -11.53
N LEU A 248 12.66 -16.84 -11.65
CA LEU A 248 12.36 -18.27 -11.77
C LEU A 248 12.13 -18.93 -10.42
N ASP A 249 12.90 -18.54 -9.40
CA ASP A 249 12.83 -19.06 -8.05
C ASP A 249 12.82 -17.91 -7.02
N PRO A 250 11.71 -17.16 -6.93
CA PRO A 250 11.64 -15.98 -6.08
C PRO A 250 11.73 -16.28 -4.58
N LEU A 251 11.40 -17.50 -4.15
CA LEU A 251 11.39 -17.88 -2.73
C LEU A 251 12.62 -18.72 -2.34
N ASP A 252 13.09 -19.63 -3.17
CA ASP A 252 14.17 -20.56 -2.79
C ASP A 252 15.51 -20.27 -3.52
N GLY A 253 15.52 -19.32 -4.46
CA GLY A 253 16.72 -18.84 -5.12
C GLY A 253 17.56 -17.90 -4.26
N GLN A 254 18.40 -17.09 -4.91
CA GLN A 254 19.32 -16.15 -4.26
C GLN A 254 18.60 -14.95 -3.63
N ARG A 255 17.33 -14.71 -3.98
CA ARG A 255 16.53 -13.56 -3.54
C ARG A 255 17.30 -12.25 -3.72
N PHE A 256 17.82 -12.04 -4.93
CA PHE A 256 18.57 -10.83 -5.27
C PHE A 256 17.68 -9.58 -5.29
N TRP A 257 16.38 -9.77 -5.50
CA TRP A 257 15.34 -8.75 -5.45
C TRP A 257 15.15 -8.10 -4.06
#